data_AF-A0A6M7UKK7-F1
#
_entry.id   AF-A0A6M7UKK7-F1
#
_cell.length_a   1.000
_cell.length_b   1.000
_cell.length_c   1.000
_cell.angle_alpha   90.00
_cell.angle_beta   90.00
_cell.angle_gamma   90.00
#
_symmetry.space_group_name_H-M   'P 1'
#
loop_
_entity.id
_entity.type
_entity.pdbx_description
1 polymer ?
#
loop_
_entity_poly.entity_id
_entity_poly.type
_entity_poly.pdbx_seq_one_letter_code
_entity_poly.pdbx_strand_id
1 'polypeptide(L)'
;MARREEQRLDSFQRLEALIDSAGVGDVEEATALLRRFKGKSQTLTTAIDEFMLDFMTLVFVVETGEDKFEKPIRKLARARLAKLRQLVNVTA
;
A
#
# COMPACT_ATOMS: atom_id res chain seq x y z
N MET A 1 15.25 12.27 14.13
CA MET A 1 14.88 12.19 12.71
C MET A 1 15.11 10.78 12.16
N ALA A 2 16.34 10.25 12.20
CA ALA A 2 16.71 8.92 11.68
C ALA A 2 15.76 7.76 12.05
N ARG A 3 15.42 7.57 13.33
CA ARG A 3 14.52 6.49 13.79
C ARG A 3 13.12 6.51 13.15
N ARG A 4 12.60 7.71 12.81
CA ARG A 4 11.29 7.85 12.15
C ARG A 4 11.35 7.52 10.66
N GLU A 5 12.49 7.73 10.03
CA GLU A 5 12.72 7.41 8.62
C GLU A 5 12.94 5.90 8.43
N GLU A 6 13.69 5.26 9.32
CA GLU A 6 13.84 3.79 9.35
C GLU A 6 12.49 3.09 9.50
N GLN A 7 11.66 3.51 10.47
CA GLN A 7 10.33 2.95 10.68
C GLN A 7 9.38 3.17 9.49
N ARG A 8 9.61 4.22 8.71
CA ARG A 8 8.85 4.51 7.49
C ARG A 8 9.29 3.60 6.36
N LEU A 9 10.60 3.45 6.15
CA LEU A 9 11.16 2.53 5.16
C LEU A 9 10.70 1.09 5.43
N ASP A 10 10.75 0.66 6.69
CA ASP A 10 10.23 -0.64 7.13
C ASP A 10 8.73 -0.81 6.77
N SER A 11 7.92 0.24 6.95
CA SER A 11 6.49 0.17 6.58
C SER A 11 6.28 -0.03 5.08
N PHE A 12 7.05 0.64 4.23
CA PHE A 12 6.93 0.49 2.78
C PHE A 12 7.45 -0.87 2.28
N GLN A 13 8.52 -1.39 2.86
CA GLN A 13 9.00 -2.75 2.56
C GLN A 13 7.98 -3.81 2.94
N ARG A 14 7.31 -3.65 4.09
CA ARG A 14 6.23 -4.55 4.49
C ARG A 14 5.02 -4.44 3.55
N LEU A 15 4.63 -3.23 3.14
CA LEU A 15 3.57 -3.05 2.14
C LEU A 15 3.93 -3.67 0.78
N GLU A 16 5.21 -3.62 0.36
CA GLU A 16 5.67 -4.32 -0.84
C GLU A 16 5.50 -5.84 -0.71
N ALA A 17 5.85 -6.42 0.45
CA ALA A 17 5.65 -7.84 0.71
C ALA A 17 4.17 -8.25 0.71
N LEU A 18 3.28 -7.42 1.27
CA LEU A 18 1.83 -7.66 1.23
C LEU A 18 1.26 -7.63 -0.20
N ILE A 19 1.84 -6.83 -1.11
CA ILE A 19 1.46 -6.84 -2.53
C ILE A 19 1.94 -8.13 -3.23
N ASP A 20 3.05 -8.71 -2.78
CA ASP A 20 3.56 -9.95 -3.32
C ASP A 20 2.70 -11.14 -2.90
N SER A 21 2.32 -11.22 -1.61
CA SER A 21 1.45 -12.27 -1.07
C SER A 21 -0.01 -12.11 -1.46
N ALA A 22 -0.56 -10.90 -1.37
CA ALA A 22 -1.95 -10.55 -1.69
C ALA A 22 -2.99 -11.50 -1.08
N GLY A 23 -2.76 -11.93 0.16
CA GLY A 23 -3.67 -12.78 0.92
C GLY A 23 -4.82 -12.00 1.56
N VAL A 24 -5.89 -12.72 1.89
CA VAL A 24 -7.12 -12.16 2.49
C VAL A 24 -6.85 -11.36 3.77
N GLY A 25 -5.93 -11.83 4.62
CA GLY A 25 -5.55 -11.15 5.88
C GLY A 25 -4.57 -9.99 5.72
N ASP A 26 -4.09 -9.73 4.50
CA ASP A 26 -3.06 -8.71 4.27
C ASP A 26 -3.67 -7.30 4.25
N VAL A 27 -4.99 -7.19 4.03
CA VAL A 27 -5.73 -5.90 4.01
C VAL A 27 -5.73 -5.24 5.39
N GLU A 28 -5.92 -6.02 6.45
CA GLU A 28 -5.88 -5.55 7.83
C GLU A 28 -4.46 -5.08 8.21
N GLU A 29 -3.43 -5.83 7.82
CA GLU A 29 -2.04 -5.46 8.09
C GLU A 29 -1.66 -4.18 7.33
N ALA A 30 -2.02 -4.06 6.05
CA ALA A 30 -1.82 -2.85 5.26
C ALA A 30 -2.51 -1.63 5.92
N THR A 31 -3.74 -1.81 6.38
CA THR A 31 -4.50 -0.76 7.09
C THR A 31 -3.78 -0.31 8.37
N ALA A 32 -3.27 -1.26 9.15
CA ALA A 32 -2.54 -0.97 10.39
C ALA A 32 -1.23 -0.20 10.12
N LEU A 33 -0.47 -0.60 9.10
CA LEU A 33 0.75 0.10 8.68
C LEU A 33 0.45 1.54 8.24
N LEU A 34 -0.63 1.74 7.50
CA LEU A 34 -1.01 3.03 6.91
C LEU A 34 -1.67 4.02 7.88
N ARG A 35 -2.22 3.54 9.00
CA ARG A 35 -2.91 4.37 10.01
C ARG A 35 -2.05 5.55 10.47
N ARG A 36 -0.72 5.40 10.56
CA ARG A 36 0.22 6.47 10.98
C ARG A 36 0.35 7.62 9.98
N PHE A 37 -0.10 7.43 8.74
CA PHE A 37 -0.04 8.42 7.67
C PHE A 37 -1.39 9.12 7.44
N LYS A 38 -2.50 8.53 7.89
CA LYS A 38 -3.84 9.13 7.78
C LYS A 38 -3.92 10.45 8.55
N GLY A 39 -4.67 11.42 7.99
CA GLY A 39 -4.97 12.70 8.64
C GLY A 39 -3.88 13.78 8.55
N LYS A 40 -2.72 13.50 7.95
CA LYS A 40 -1.65 14.50 7.78
C LYS A 40 -1.93 15.51 6.68
N SER A 41 -2.59 15.10 5.61
CA SER A 41 -3.11 15.98 4.55
C SER A 41 -4.19 15.27 3.75
N GLN A 42 -5.08 16.04 3.11
CA GLN A 42 -6.12 15.48 2.24
C GLN A 42 -5.51 14.69 1.08
N THR A 43 -4.46 15.22 0.45
CA THR A 43 -3.74 14.55 -0.64
C THR A 43 -3.18 13.19 -0.21
N LEU A 44 -2.62 13.11 0.99
CA LEU A 44 -2.07 11.86 1.51
C LEU A 44 -3.18 10.86 1.85
N THR A 45 -4.28 11.32 2.46
CA THR A 45 -5.46 10.47 2.71
C THR A 45 -6.01 9.89 1.40
N THR A 46 -6.18 10.72 0.36
CA THR A 46 -6.64 10.24 -0.95
C THR A 46 -5.66 9.23 -1.57
N ALA A 47 -4.34 9.47 -1.47
CA ALA A 47 -3.35 8.50 -1.99
C ALA A 47 -3.38 7.17 -1.23
N ILE A 48 -3.65 7.19 0.08
CA ILE A 48 -3.86 5.98 0.89
C ILE A 48 -5.10 5.23 0.44
N ASP A 49 -6.22 5.94 0.24
CA ASP A 49 -7.48 5.30 -0.16
C ASP A 49 -7.39 4.73 -1.58
N GLU A 50 -6.74 5.43 -2.53
CA GLU A 50 -6.43 4.92 -3.87
C GLU A 50 -5.59 3.64 -3.81
N PHE A 51 -4.53 3.64 -2.99
CA PHE A 51 -3.69 2.46 -2.81
C PHE A 51 -4.49 1.28 -2.24
N MET A 52 -5.28 1.51 -1.20
CA MET A 52 -6.08 0.46 -0.56
C MET A 52 -7.12 -0.13 -1.51
N LEU A 53 -7.74 0.68 -2.38
CA LEU A 53 -8.68 0.19 -3.38
C LEU A 53 -8.00 -0.76 -4.38
N ASP A 54 -6.85 -0.35 -4.92
CA ASP A 54 -6.08 -1.19 -5.86
C ASP A 54 -5.55 -2.46 -5.18
N PHE A 55 -5.18 -2.37 -3.89
CA PHE A 55 -4.72 -3.52 -3.11
C PHE A 55 -5.84 -4.50 -2.76
N MET A 56 -7.01 -4.03 -2.33
CA MET A 56 -8.18 -4.89 -2.10
C MET A 56 -8.64 -5.58 -3.40
N THR A 57 -8.53 -4.88 -4.52
CA THR A 57 -8.80 -5.45 -5.85
C THR A 57 -7.79 -6.56 -6.17
N LEU A 58 -6.51 -6.38 -5.83
CA LEU A 58 -5.49 -7.42 -6.00
C LEU A 58 -5.81 -8.66 -5.18
N VAL A 59 -6.12 -8.47 -3.89
CA VAL A 59 -6.48 -9.56 -2.97
C VAL A 59 -7.69 -10.32 -3.50
N PHE A 60 -8.74 -9.61 -3.95
CA PHE A 60 -9.91 -10.23 -4.56
C PHE A 60 -9.55 -11.05 -5.81
N VAL A 61 -8.73 -10.52 -6.71
CA VAL A 61 -8.31 -11.23 -7.93
C VAL A 61 -7.52 -12.50 -7.60
N VAL A 62 -6.64 -12.46 -6.60
CA VAL A 62 -5.86 -13.61 -6.15
C VAL A 62 -6.76 -14.65 -5.47
N GLU A 63 -7.66 -14.20 -4.58
CA GLU A 63 -8.60 -15.06 -3.87
C GLU A 63 -9.56 -15.78 -4.82
N THR A 64 -10.00 -15.10 -5.88
CA THR A 64 -10.93 -15.65 -6.88
C THR A 64 -10.24 -16.48 -7.98
N GLY A 65 -8.90 -16.53 -8.02
CA GLY A 65 -8.14 -17.25 -9.03
C GLY A 65 -8.22 -16.63 -10.43
N GLU A 66 -8.44 -15.32 -10.52
CA GLU A 66 -8.51 -14.58 -11.79
C GLU A 66 -7.11 -14.19 -12.29
N ASP A 67 -6.24 -15.18 -12.46
CA ASP A 67 -4.79 -15.04 -12.71
C ASP A 67 -4.43 -14.08 -13.86
N LYS A 68 -5.30 -13.98 -14.88
CA LYS A 68 -5.13 -13.06 -16.03
C LYS A 68 -5.07 -11.58 -15.61
N PHE A 69 -5.67 -11.24 -14.47
CA PHE A 69 -5.68 -9.88 -13.92
C PHE A 69 -4.67 -9.67 -12.79
N GLU A 70 -4.11 -10.73 -12.20
CA GLU A 70 -3.20 -10.62 -11.06
C GLU A 70 -2.00 -9.73 -11.39
N LYS A 71 -1.29 -10.04 -12.48
CA LYS A 71 -0.10 -9.29 -12.90
C LYS A 71 -0.37 -7.79 -13.18
N PRO A 72 -1.38 -7.39 -13.97
CA PRO A 72 -1.66 -5.98 -14.20
C PRO A 72 -2.12 -5.25 -12.92
N ILE A 73 -2.94 -5.87 -12.07
CA ILE A 73 -3.40 -5.24 -10.82
C ILE A 73 -2.24 -5.12 -9.82
N ARG A 74 -1.36 -6.12 -9.73
CA ARG A 74 -0.14 -6.03 -8.89
C ARG A 74 0.74 -4.87 -9.32
N LYS A 75 0.90 -4.66 -10.63
CA LYS A 75 1.64 -3.51 -11.17
C LYS A 75 0.98 -2.18 -10.77
N LEU A 76 -0.35 -2.12 -10.80
CA LEU A 76 -1.11 -0.93 -10.41
C LEU A 76 -0.94 -0.60 -8.92
N ALA A 77 -1.08 -1.60 -8.03
CA ALA A 77 -0.87 -1.44 -6.59
C ALA A 77 0.55 -0.94 -6.27
N ARG A 78 1.58 -1.48 -6.94
CA ARG A 78 2.97 -0.99 -6.79
C ARG A 78 3.14 0.46 -7.25
N ALA A 79 2.50 0.85 -8.34
CA ALA A 79 2.54 2.23 -8.82
C ALA A 79 1.89 3.21 -7.81
N ARG A 80 0.75 2.84 -7.22
CA ARG A 80 0.13 3.62 -6.14
C ARG A 80 1.00 3.69 -4.89
N LEU A 81 1.64 2.57 -4.50
CA LEU A 81 2.55 2.55 -3.36
C LEU A 81 3.76 3.47 -3.57
N ALA A 82 4.32 3.50 -4.77
CA ALA A 82 5.42 4.40 -5.12
C ALA A 82 5.00 5.89 -5.02
N LYS A 83 3.82 6.24 -5.52
CA LYS A 83 3.23 7.60 -5.38
C LYS A 83 3.03 7.96 -3.89
N LEU A 84 2.50 7.02 -3.10
CA LEU A 84 2.31 7.21 -1.67
C LEU A 84 3.66 7.46 -0.96
N ARG A 85 4.70 6.69 -1.28
CA ARG A 85 6.06 6.87 -0.73
C ARG A 85 6.63 8.25 -1.04
N GLN A 86 6.43 8.74 -2.27
CA GLN A 86 6.85 10.10 -2.64
C GLN A 86 6.13 11.16 -1.81
N LEU A 87 4.81 11.08 -1.65
CA LEU A 87 4.03 12.04 -0.87
C LEU A 87 4.44 12.08 0.61
N VAL A 88 4.72 10.91 1.20
CA VAL A 88 5.20 10.83 2.59
C VAL A 88 6.60 11.45 2.74
N ASN A 89 7.45 11.33 1.72
CA ASN A 89 8.80 11.91 1.74
C ASN A 89 8.81 13.42 1.47
N VAL A 90 7.88 13.94 0.67
CA VAL A 90 7.74 15.38 0.40
C VAL A 90 7.13 16.14 1.57
N THR A 91 6.31 15.48 2.39
CA THR A 91 5.66 16.07 3.58
C THR A 91 6.47 15.94 4.88
N ALA A 92 7.70 15.43 4.80
CA ALA A 92 8.57 15.13 5.95
C ALA A 92 9.56 16.25 6.27
#